data_AF-A0A662KAF2-F1
#
_entry.id   AF-A0A662KAF2-F1
#
_cell.length_a   1.000
_cell.length_b   1.000
_cell.length_c   1.000
_cell.angle_alpha   90.00
_cell.angle_beta   90.00
_cell.angle_gamma   90.00
#
_symmetry.space_group_name_H-M   'P 1'
#
loop_
_entity.id
_entity.type
_entity.pdbx_description
1 polymer ?
#
loop_
_entity_poly.entity_id
_entity_poly.type
_entity_poly.pdbx_seq_one_letter_code
_entity_poly.pdbx_strand_id
1 'polypeptide(L)'
;SPLRIYEKIKFEKEIRKTQTPLPIFIIGHFRSGTTFLHYLMGQDRNLAKVSTFETMSPWMFIEGEKFLKNFVKKRLPEKRPMDDLEMEADLPYEEEYAIGNLSPYSFYHGWYFARNIYHYYRKYVLFNGVSDSLKEKWKRTYTYLLKKIALKYKRNKVLLKSPVNTGRIRLLLEAFPNAKFIHICRNPYEVYLSTWRLYKAILPIFSFQHVEVEDIDRFILDFYKGIYRNYFTDKRLIPEGNLIEIRYEEFVRKPIETVKDIYERLGIGDFKKAEPSFRKYVKAHEGYKPHNYKGELNEEIKEKVYREWGFAFEKLGYSK
;
A
#
# COMPACT_ATOMS: atom_id res chain seq x y z
N SER A 1 6.29 -15.07 -21.81
CA SER A 1 7.68 -14.88 -22.29
C SER A 1 8.53 -16.08 -21.91
N PRO A 2 9.60 -16.39 -22.68
CA PRO A 2 10.53 -17.48 -22.36
C PRO A 2 11.12 -17.39 -20.95
N LEU A 3 11.49 -16.19 -20.50
CA LEU A 3 12.01 -15.96 -19.14
C LEU A 3 11.00 -16.31 -18.03
N ARG A 4 9.69 -16.03 -18.22
CA ARG A 4 8.64 -16.45 -17.29
C ARG A 4 8.53 -17.97 -17.20
N ILE A 5 8.61 -18.67 -18.33
CA ILE A 5 8.56 -20.14 -18.38
C ILE A 5 9.78 -20.71 -17.66
N TYR A 6 10.97 -20.18 -17.96
CA TYR A 6 12.22 -20.59 -17.32
C TYR A 6 12.19 -20.42 -15.80
N GLU A 7 11.82 -19.23 -15.30
CA GLU A 7 11.76 -18.98 -13.85
C GLU A 7 10.71 -19.88 -13.18
N LYS A 8 9.56 -20.08 -13.82
CA LYS A 8 8.54 -21.01 -13.31
C LYS A 8 9.09 -22.43 -13.19
N ILE A 9 9.72 -22.97 -14.23
CA ILE A 9 10.28 -24.33 -14.19
C ILE A 9 11.32 -24.45 -13.05
N LYS A 10 12.18 -23.45 -12.92
CA LYS A 10 13.30 -23.47 -11.97
C LYS A 10 12.86 -23.29 -10.52
N PHE A 11 11.97 -22.34 -10.23
CA PHE A 11 11.67 -21.92 -8.85
C PHE A 11 10.28 -22.30 -8.34
N GLU A 12 9.34 -22.76 -9.18
CA GLU A 12 7.96 -23.05 -8.72
C GLU A 12 7.93 -24.05 -7.54
N LYS A 13 8.75 -25.11 -7.61
CA LYS A 13 8.83 -26.11 -6.54
C LYS A 13 9.38 -25.51 -5.25
N GLU A 14 10.38 -24.64 -5.34
CA GLU A 14 10.97 -23.96 -4.18
C GLU A 14 10.00 -22.95 -3.59
N ILE A 15 9.37 -22.10 -4.42
CA ILE A 15 8.37 -21.12 -3.99
C ILE A 15 7.22 -21.81 -3.24
N ARG A 16 6.73 -22.96 -3.74
CA ARG A 16 5.66 -23.71 -3.05
C ARG A 16 6.09 -24.23 -1.68
N LYS A 17 7.33 -24.71 -1.58
CA LYS A 17 7.95 -25.23 -0.34
C LYS A 17 8.32 -24.13 0.66
N THR A 18 8.57 -22.91 0.19
CA THR A 18 8.86 -21.76 1.06
C THR A 18 7.74 -21.61 2.07
N GLN A 19 8.12 -21.51 3.35
CA GLN A 19 7.19 -21.20 4.43
C GLN A 19 6.50 -19.87 4.13
N THR A 20 5.20 -19.78 4.41
CA THR A 20 4.49 -18.51 4.29
C THR A 20 5.15 -17.49 5.21
N PRO A 21 5.68 -16.38 4.68
CA PRO A 21 6.34 -15.39 5.52
C PRO A 21 5.30 -14.64 6.36
N LEU A 22 5.76 -14.00 7.43
CA LEU A 22 5.00 -13.07 8.25
C LEU A 22 4.86 -11.73 7.52
N PRO A 23 3.66 -11.33 7.08
CA PRO A 23 3.46 -10.01 6.49
C PRO A 23 3.32 -8.94 7.57
N ILE A 24 3.91 -7.77 7.29
CA ILE A 24 3.75 -6.53 8.06
C ILE A 24 3.10 -5.53 7.10
N PHE A 25 1.81 -5.29 7.27
CA PHE A 25 1.02 -4.41 6.43
C PHE A 25 1.00 -2.99 6.99
N ILE A 26 1.53 -2.04 6.24
CA ILE A 26 1.22 -0.63 6.41
C ILE A 26 -0.10 -0.35 5.69
N ILE A 27 -1.13 -0.03 6.47
CA ILE A 27 -2.49 0.27 6.01
C ILE A 27 -2.88 1.71 6.38
N GLY A 28 -3.96 2.18 5.77
CA GLY A 28 -4.40 3.57 5.79
C GLY A 28 -4.86 3.98 4.40
N HIS A 29 -5.66 5.04 4.31
CA HIS A 29 -6.12 5.55 3.02
C HIS A 29 -4.93 6.07 2.19
N PHE A 30 -5.11 6.14 0.87
CA PHE A 30 -4.22 6.91 0.00
C PHE A 30 -3.97 8.28 0.64
N ARG A 31 -2.73 8.79 0.52
CA ARG A 31 -2.38 10.14 0.97
C ARG A 31 -2.32 10.36 2.49
N SER A 32 -2.40 9.29 3.29
CA SER A 32 -2.23 9.35 4.75
C SER A 32 -0.76 9.32 5.21
N GLY A 33 0.22 9.43 4.29
CA GLY A 33 1.65 9.36 4.62
C GLY A 33 2.22 7.94 4.68
N THR A 34 1.46 6.93 4.26
CA THR A 34 1.88 5.51 4.18
C THR A 34 3.19 5.31 3.43
N THR A 35 3.47 6.09 2.39
CA THR A 35 4.69 5.92 1.60
C THR A 35 5.95 6.32 2.36
N PHE A 36 5.93 7.43 3.10
CA PHE A 36 7.09 7.85 3.89
C PHE A 36 7.43 6.78 4.95
N LEU A 37 6.41 6.26 5.63
CA LEU A 37 6.57 5.15 6.57
C LEU A 37 7.13 3.88 5.89
N HIS A 38 6.61 3.54 4.70
CA HIS A 38 7.08 2.37 3.94
C HIS A 38 8.53 2.51 3.50
N TYR A 39 8.95 3.70 3.05
CA TYR A 39 10.31 3.97 2.62
C TYR A 39 11.28 3.95 3.81
N LEU A 40 10.87 4.53 4.94
CA LEU A 40 11.65 4.56 6.17
C LEU A 40 11.86 3.13 6.72
N MET A 41 10.79 2.38 6.98
CA MET A 41 10.90 1.00 7.47
C MET A 41 11.54 0.06 6.44
N GLY A 42 11.40 0.35 5.14
CA GLY A 42 12.03 -0.37 4.05
C GLY A 42 13.55 -0.23 3.96
N GLN A 43 14.16 0.57 4.85
CA GLN A 43 15.61 0.62 5.06
C GLN A 43 16.14 -0.48 5.98
N ASP A 44 15.27 -1.24 6.67
CA ASP A 44 15.70 -2.40 7.45
C ASP A 44 16.05 -3.58 6.51
N ARG A 45 17.32 -3.99 6.54
CA ARG A 45 17.84 -5.12 5.74
C ARG A 45 17.39 -6.50 6.26
N ASN A 46 16.75 -6.55 7.42
CA ASN A 46 16.15 -7.76 7.99
C ASN A 46 14.71 -7.99 7.49
N LEU A 47 14.10 -6.99 6.86
CA LEU A 47 12.80 -7.12 6.20
C LEU A 47 12.99 -7.35 4.71
N ALA A 48 12.16 -8.24 4.14
CA ALA A 48 11.91 -8.20 2.70
C ALA A 48 10.89 -7.11 2.38
N LYS A 49 10.90 -6.67 1.14
CA LYS A 49 9.97 -5.69 0.57
C LYS A 49 9.64 -6.10 -0.85
N VAL A 50 8.56 -5.55 -1.40
CA VAL A 50 8.26 -5.66 -2.82
C VAL A 50 8.74 -4.39 -3.50
N SER A 51 9.72 -4.50 -4.40
CA SER A 51 10.29 -3.36 -5.10
C SER A 51 9.48 -2.93 -6.32
N THR A 52 9.70 -1.71 -6.82
CA THR A 52 9.09 -1.24 -8.07
C THR A 52 9.27 -2.24 -9.21
N PHE A 53 10.49 -2.74 -9.43
CA PHE A 53 10.77 -3.75 -10.47
C PHE A 53 9.94 -5.02 -10.28
N GLU A 54 9.84 -5.51 -9.04
CA GLU A 54 9.12 -6.73 -8.71
C GLU A 54 7.61 -6.59 -8.93
N THR A 55 7.06 -5.40 -8.67
CA THR A 55 5.64 -5.13 -8.96
C THR A 55 5.34 -5.07 -10.46
N MET A 56 6.28 -4.58 -11.27
CA MET A 56 6.12 -4.52 -12.73
C MET A 56 6.34 -5.87 -13.40
N SER A 57 7.20 -6.73 -12.83
CA SER A 57 7.59 -8.02 -13.39
C SER A 57 7.40 -9.19 -12.42
N PRO A 58 6.22 -9.37 -11.81
CA PRO A 58 6.01 -10.34 -10.72
C PRO A 58 6.14 -11.79 -11.18
N TRP A 59 6.03 -12.05 -12.48
CA TRP A 59 6.21 -13.37 -13.07
C TRP A 59 7.67 -13.82 -13.22
N MET A 60 8.64 -12.91 -13.11
CA MET A 60 10.01 -13.17 -13.58
C MET A 60 11.10 -12.38 -12.86
N PHE A 61 10.86 -11.89 -11.64
CA PHE A 61 11.82 -11.00 -10.96
C PHE A 61 12.97 -11.70 -10.25
N ILE A 62 13.00 -13.03 -10.14
CA ILE A 62 14.11 -13.73 -9.46
C ILE A 62 15.32 -13.79 -10.41
N GLU A 63 15.10 -14.20 -11.66
CA GLU A 63 16.16 -14.28 -12.68
C GLU A 63 16.15 -13.07 -13.61
N GLY A 64 14.96 -12.55 -13.91
CA GLY A 64 14.82 -11.40 -14.81
C GLY A 64 15.44 -10.12 -14.27
N GLU A 65 15.73 -10.02 -12.97
CA GLU A 65 16.40 -8.86 -12.40
C GLU A 65 17.76 -8.58 -13.07
N LYS A 66 18.56 -9.63 -13.31
CA LYS A 66 19.90 -9.49 -13.92
C LYS A 66 19.85 -8.88 -15.32
N PHE A 67 18.76 -9.12 -16.05
CA PHE A 67 18.63 -8.71 -17.45
C PHE A 67 17.75 -7.47 -17.64
N LEU A 68 16.68 -7.32 -16.85
CA LEU A 68 15.64 -6.33 -17.09
C LEU A 68 15.67 -5.14 -16.13
N LYS A 69 16.38 -5.24 -15.00
CA LYS A 69 16.44 -4.14 -14.03
C LYS A 69 17.01 -2.87 -14.65
N ASN A 70 18.07 -2.99 -15.44
CA ASN A 70 18.68 -1.85 -16.14
C ASN A 70 17.74 -1.23 -17.18
N PHE A 71 16.92 -2.04 -17.84
CA PHE A 71 15.92 -1.54 -18.78
C PHE A 71 14.80 -0.79 -18.06
N VAL A 72 14.31 -1.33 -16.95
CA VAL A 72 13.31 -0.65 -16.12
C VAL A 72 13.87 0.66 -15.57
N LYS A 73 15.08 0.66 -15.00
CA LYS A 73 15.74 1.87 -14.50
C LYS A 73 15.83 2.99 -15.56
N LYS A 74 16.14 2.65 -16.81
CA LYS A 74 16.21 3.62 -17.92
C LYS A 74 14.87 4.21 -18.35
N ARG A 75 13.75 3.56 -18.02
CA ARG A 75 12.40 3.99 -18.41
C ARG A 75 11.57 4.57 -17.26
N LEU A 76 12.05 4.44 -16.02
CA LEU A 76 11.40 5.06 -14.88
C LEU A 76 11.66 6.57 -14.91
N PRO A 77 10.64 7.42 -14.71
CA PRO A 77 10.88 8.83 -14.42
C PRO A 77 11.66 8.94 -13.10
N GLU A 78 12.45 9.99 -12.90
CA GLU A 78 13.21 10.19 -11.64
C GLU A 78 12.28 10.32 -10.43
N LYS A 79 11.10 10.92 -10.64
CA LYS A 79 10.09 11.16 -9.62
C LYS A 79 8.72 10.69 -10.07
N ARG A 80 7.90 10.31 -9.08
CA ARG A 80 6.53 9.86 -9.30
C ARG A 80 5.60 11.04 -9.59
N PRO A 81 4.76 10.98 -10.64
CA PRO A 81 3.93 12.11 -11.06
C PRO A 81 2.88 12.54 -10.02
N MET A 82 2.50 11.64 -9.09
CA MET A 82 1.41 11.87 -8.13
C MET A 82 1.84 12.38 -6.75
N ASP A 83 3.12 12.33 -6.40
CA ASP A 83 3.61 12.80 -5.09
C ASP A 83 5.07 13.28 -5.07
N ASP A 84 5.72 13.32 -6.23
CA ASP A 84 7.09 13.83 -6.40
C ASP A 84 8.14 13.10 -5.55
N LEU A 85 7.79 11.91 -5.04
CA LEU A 85 8.74 11.03 -4.35
C LEU A 85 9.59 10.27 -5.37
N GLU A 86 10.80 9.91 -4.95
CA GLU A 86 11.75 9.15 -5.77
C GLU A 86 11.12 7.87 -6.32
N MET A 87 11.36 7.62 -7.61
CA MET A 87 10.96 6.39 -8.29
C MET A 87 12.19 5.63 -8.76
N GLU A 88 12.56 4.61 -7.99
CA GLU A 88 13.70 3.75 -8.31
C GLU A 88 13.27 2.29 -8.35
N ALA A 89 14.00 1.50 -9.15
CA ALA A 89 13.68 0.09 -9.36
C ALA A 89 13.68 -0.73 -8.05
N ASP A 90 14.48 -0.33 -7.06
CA ASP A 90 14.69 -1.01 -5.79
C ASP A 90 13.92 -0.44 -4.60
N LEU A 91 13.23 0.68 -4.79
CA LEU A 91 12.45 1.28 -3.73
C LEU A 91 11.21 0.43 -3.42
N PRO A 92 10.80 0.34 -2.14
CA PRO A 92 9.57 -0.35 -1.77
C PRO A 92 8.37 0.23 -2.54
N TYR A 93 7.50 -0.61 -3.09
CA TYR A 93 6.33 -0.18 -3.86
C TYR A 93 5.06 -0.91 -3.42
N GLU A 94 3.91 -0.53 -3.99
CA GLU A 94 2.63 -1.11 -3.61
C GLU A 94 2.44 -2.48 -4.27
N GLU A 95 2.40 -3.52 -3.45
CA GLU A 95 2.31 -4.90 -3.93
C GLU A 95 1.01 -5.19 -4.69
N GLU A 96 -0.02 -4.37 -4.53
CA GLU A 96 -1.26 -4.45 -5.32
C GLU A 96 -0.99 -4.37 -6.84
N TYR A 97 0.03 -3.64 -7.29
CA TYR A 97 0.44 -3.65 -8.71
C TYR A 97 0.96 -5.03 -9.14
N ALA A 98 1.69 -5.73 -8.26
CA ALA A 98 2.10 -7.10 -8.52
C ALA A 98 0.89 -8.04 -8.62
N ILE A 99 -0.10 -7.88 -7.75
CA ILE A 99 -1.36 -8.65 -7.80
C ILE A 99 -2.10 -8.42 -9.11
N GLY A 100 -2.19 -7.17 -9.58
CA GLY A 100 -2.81 -6.82 -10.85
C GLY A 100 -2.07 -7.35 -12.08
N ASN A 101 -0.76 -7.55 -11.98
CA ASN A 101 0.05 -8.17 -13.03
C ASN A 101 0.04 -9.72 -12.97
N LEU A 102 -0.22 -10.31 -11.79
CA LEU A 102 -0.34 -11.75 -11.60
C LEU A 102 -1.76 -12.28 -11.85
N SER A 103 -2.79 -11.44 -11.76
CA SER A 103 -4.18 -11.87 -11.81
C SER A 103 -5.11 -10.73 -12.22
N PRO A 104 -6.35 -11.02 -12.67
CA PRO A 104 -7.35 -9.99 -12.99
C PRO A 104 -8.08 -9.43 -11.74
N TYR A 105 -7.59 -9.73 -10.53
CA TYR A 105 -8.29 -9.48 -9.26
C TYR A 105 -7.69 -8.30 -8.48
N SER A 106 -7.47 -7.17 -9.15
CA SER A 106 -6.86 -5.99 -8.53
C SER A 106 -7.71 -4.74 -8.70
N PHE A 107 -7.66 -3.87 -7.69
CA PHE A 107 -8.25 -2.54 -7.78
C PHE A 107 -7.59 -1.68 -8.87
N TYR A 108 -6.28 -1.87 -9.12
CA TYR A 108 -5.50 -1.02 -10.01
C TYR A 108 -5.76 -1.21 -11.50
N HIS A 109 -6.55 -2.22 -11.88
CA HIS A 109 -7.14 -2.26 -13.21
C HIS A 109 -8.13 -1.10 -13.45
N GLY A 110 -8.71 -0.56 -12.38
CA GLY A 110 -9.58 0.62 -12.41
C GLY A 110 -8.88 1.89 -12.84
N TRP A 111 -7.54 1.99 -12.77
CA TRP A 111 -6.81 3.13 -13.34
C TRP A 111 -6.93 3.17 -14.87
N TYR A 112 -6.79 2.01 -15.51
CA TYR A 112 -6.87 1.88 -16.97
C TYR A 112 -8.32 1.97 -17.48
N PHE A 113 -9.28 1.45 -16.70
CA PHE A 113 -10.70 1.40 -17.04
C PHE A 113 -11.54 2.17 -16.01
N ALA A 114 -11.33 3.48 -15.96
CA ALA A 114 -11.87 4.34 -14.90
C ALA A 114 -13.42 4.39 -14.87
N ARG A 115 -14.11 4.17 -16.00
CA ARG A 115 -15.58 4.05 -16.01
C ARG A 115 -16.08 2.85 -15.19
N ASN A 116 -15.23 1.85 -15.00
CA ASN A 116 -15.51 0.64 -14.23
C ASN A 116 -14.86 0.66 -12.84
N ILE A 117 -14.39 1.82 -12.34
CA ILE A 117 -13.64 1.86 -11.07
C ILE A 117 -14.44 1.31 -9.88
N TYR A 118 -15.76 1.52 -9.84
CA TYR A 118 -16.66 0.92 -8.84
C TYR A 118 -16.73 -0.62 -8.92
N HIS A 119 -16.60 -1.20 -10.12
CA HIS A 119 -16.54 -2.66 -10.29
C HIS A 119 -15.32 -3.24 -9.58
N TYR A 120 -14.14 -2.68 -9.86
CA TYR A 120 -12.88 -3.12 -9.26
C TYR A 120 -12.84 -2.85 -7.76
N TYR A 121 -13.35 -1.70 -7.32
CA TYR A 121 -13.50 -1.35 -5.91
C TYR A 121 -14.37 -2.36 -5.15
N ARG A 122 -15.61 -2.61 -5.61
CA ARG A 122 -16.53 -3.51 -4.92
C ARG A 122 -16.00 -4.94 -4.86
N LYS A 123 -15.47 -5.45 -5.98
CA LYS A 123 -15.02 -6.86 -6.07
C LYS A 123 -13.66 -7.12 -5.46
N TYR A 124 -12.73 -6.18 -5.55
CA TYR A 124 -11.33 -6.44 -5.21
C TYR A 124 -10.81 -5.57 -4.07
N VAL A 125 -11.55 -4.57 -3.58
CA VAL A 125 -11.23 -3.89 -2.31
C VAL A 125 -12.15 -4.38 -1.21
N LEU A 126 -13.47 -4.32 -1.43
CA LEU A 126 -14.45 -4.73 -0.43
C LEU A 126 -14.73 -6.25 -0.45
N PHE A 127 -14.38 -6.95 -1.52
CA PHE A 127 -14.73 -8.36 -1.75
C PHE A 127 -16.25 -8.62 -1.57
N ASN A 128 -17.06 -7.67 -2.05
CA ASN A 128 -18.52 -7.75 -2.04
C ASN A 128 -19.03 -8.43 -3.32
N GLY A 129 -19.97 -9.38 -3.16
CA GLY A 129 -20.58 -10.08 -4.30
C GLY A 129 -19.60 -10.95 -5.09
N VAL A 130 -18.55 -11.45 -4.45
CA VAL A 130 -17.56 -12.38 -5.04
C VAL A 130 -17.68 -13.76 -4.40
N SER A 131 -17.51 -14.81 -5.21
CA SER A 131 -17.56 -16.19 -4.73
C SER A 131 -16.35 -16.54 -3.87
N ASP A 132 -16.51 -17.52 -2.98
CA ASP A 132 -15.39 -18.00 -2.15
C ASP A 132 -14.27 -18.59 -2.99
N SER A 133 -14.59 -19.23 -4.13
CA SER A 133 -13.58 -19.67 -5.11
C SER A 133 -12.70 -18.52 -5.60
N LEU A 134 -13.27 -17.32 -5.81
CA LEU A 134 -12.49 -16.14 -6.21
C LEU A 134 -11.61 -15.65 -5.06
N LYS A 135 -12.15 -15.58 -3.83
CA LYS A 135 -11.38 -15.22 -2.64
C LYS A 135 -10.19 -16.16 -2.45
N GLU A 136 -10.39 -17.46 -2.62
CA GLU A 136 -9.31 -18.46 -2.56
C GLU A 136 -8.26 -18.27 -3.66
N LYS A 137 -8.67 -17.96 -4.89
CA LYS A 137 -7.72 -17.63 -5.97
C LYS A 137 -6.90 -16.39 -5.63
N TRP A 138 -7.54 -15.35 -5.09
CA TRP A 138 -6.84 -14.15 -4.66
C TRP A 138 -5.84 -14.45 -3.53
N LYS A 139 -6.26 -15.16 -2.47
CA LYS A 139 -5.40 -15.57 -1.35
C LYS A 139 -4.20 -16.40 -1.84
N ARG A 140 -4.40 -17.30 -2.79
CA ARG A 140 -3.32 -18.10 -3.40
C ARG A 140 -2.34 -17.23 -4.18
N THR A 141 -2.82 -16.29 -5.00
CA THR A 141 -1.95 -15.36 -5.73
C THR A 141 -1.14 -14.47 -4.79
N TYR A 142 -1.78 -13.94 -3.75
CA TYR A 142 -1.13 -13.08 -2.76
C TYR A 142 -0.06 -13.88 -1.98
N THR A 143 -0.41 -15.06 -1.48
CA THR A 143 0.53 -15.96 -0.80
C THR A 143 1.69 -16.37 -1.70
N TYR A 144 1.43 -16.64 -2.98
CA TYR A 144 2.48 -16.95 -3.96
C TYR A 144 3.48 -15.80 -4.09
N LEU A 145 3.00 -14.56 -4.25
CA LEU A 145 3.86 -13.38 -4.30
C LEU A 145 4.74 -13.27 -3.05
N LEU A 146 4.15 -13.40 -1.85
CA LEU A 146 4.91 -13.27 -0.61
C LEU A 146 5.96 -14.37 -0.45
N LYS A 147 5.62 -15.63 -0.75
CA LYS A 147 6.59 -16.74 -0.72
C LYS A 147 7.73 -16.53 -1.70
N LYS A 148 7.45 -15.96 -2.88
CA LYS A 148 8.45 -15.65 -3.89
C LYS A 148 9.40 -14.54 -3.43
N ILE A 149 8.87 -13.49 -2.81
CA ILE A 149 9.66 -12.41 -2.20
C ILE A 149 10.52 -12.93 -1.05
N ALA A 150 9.94 -13.75 -0.16
CA ALA A 150 10.66 -14.38 0.94
C ALA A 150 11.83 -15.27 0.46
N LEU A 151 11.60 -16.05 -0.60
CA LEU A 151 12.62 -16.88 -1.23
C LEU A 151 13.78 -16.03 -1.78
N LYS A 152 13.46 -14.98 -2.56
CA LYS A 152 14.45 -14.09 -3.18
C LYS A 152 15.34 -13.41 -2.14
N TYR A 153 14.72 -12.79 -1.14
CA TYR A 153 15.45 -12.02 -0.12
C TYR A 153 16.02 -12.89 1.00
N LYS A 154 15.65 -14.18 1.07
CA LYS A 154 15.97 -15.07 2.19
C LYS A 154 15.56 -14.44 3.53
N ARG A 155 14.34 -13.91 3.58
CA ARG A 155 13.73 -13.29 4.77
C ARG A 155 12.32 -13.82 4.95
N ASN A 156 11.93 -14.03 6.20
CA ASN A 156 10.61 -14.54 6.56
C ASN A 156 9.64 -13.44 7.03
N LYS A 157 10.05 -12.17 7.03
CA LYS A 157 9.19 -11.01 7.31
C LYS A 157 9.14 -10.13 6.07
N VAL A 158 7.94 -9.80 5.60
CA VAL A 158 7.75 -8.98 4.39
C VAL A 158 6.98 -7.73 4.76
N LEU A 159 7.60 -6.57 4.58
CA LEU A 159 6.97 -5.26 4.71
C LEU A 159 6.18 -4.95 3.44
N LEU A 160 4.90 -4.60 3.62
CA LEU A 160 3.94 -4.39 2.56
C LEU A 160 3.20 -3.08 2.79
N LYS A 161 2.76 -2.43 1.72
CA LYS A 161 1.97 -1.20 1.80
C LYS A 161 1.11 -1.08 0.57
N SER A 162 -0.18 -1.25 0.74
CA SER A 162 -1.19 -0.95 -0.29
C SER A 162 -2.45 -0.39 0.39
N PRO A 163 -2.90 0.82 0.07
CA PRO A 163 -4.04 1.45 0.75
C PRO A 163 -5.33 0.64 0.69
N VAL A 164 -5.53 -0.13 -0.38
CA VAL A 164 -6.66 -1.05 -0.56
C VAL A 164 -6.72 -2.14 0.53
N ASN A 165 -5.60 -2.51 1.15
CA ASN A 165 -5.57 -3.52 2.21
C ASN A 165 -6.28 -3.07 3.49
N THR A 166 -6.45 -1.76 3.68
CA THR A 166 -7.24 -1.19 4.77
C THR A 166 -8.67 -1.74 4.78
N GLY A 167 -9.25 -1.97 3.59
CA GLY A 167 -10.59 -2.55 3.44
C GLY A 167 -10.63 -4.08 3.45
N ARG A 168 -9.48 -4.76 3.57
CA ARG A 168 -9.33 -6.22 3.38
C ARG A 168 -8.86 -6.97 4.63
N ILE A 169 -8.91 -6.37 5.82
CA ILE A 169 -8.36 -6.96 7.06
C ILE A 169 -8.81 -8.40 7.27
N ARG A 170 -10.12 -8.68 7.17
CA ARG A 170 -10.65 -10.03 7.34
C ARG A 170 -10.02 -11.04 6.37
N LEU A 171 -10.00 -10.73 5.08
CA LEU A 171 -9.44 -11.61 4.05
C LEU A 171 -7.93 -11.81 4.23
N LEU A 172 -7.22 -10.77 4.66
CA LEU A 172 -5.79 -10.85 4.97
C LEU A 172 -5.52 -11.75 6.18
N LEU A 173 -6.33 -11.66 7.24
CA LEU A 173 -6.22 -12.52 8.42
C LEU A 173 -6.57 -13.98 8.11
N GLU A 174 -7.53 -14.23 7.21
CA GLU A 174 -7.81 -15.59 6.72
C GLU A 174 -6.59 -16.21 6.02
N ALA A 175 -5.82 -15.42 5.27
CA ALA A 175 -4.60 -15.89 4.59
C ALA A 175 -3.38 -15.92 5.52
N PHE A 176 -3.31 -14.97 6.45
CA PHE A 176 -2.16 -14.70 7.31
C PHE A 176 -2.63 -14.38 8.74
N PRO A 177 -3.01 -15.39 9.54
CA PRO A 177 -3.63 -15.17 10.86
C PRO A 177 -2.77 -14.36 11.85
N ASN A 178 -1.44 -14.44 11.69
CA ASN A 178 -0.48 -13.75 12.54
C ASN A 178 0.05 -12.45 11.94
N ALA A 179 -0.56 -11.94 10.86
CA ALA A 179 -0.16 -10.70 10.20
C ALA A 179 -0.11 -9.51 11.17
N LYS A 180 0.84 -8.61 10.93
CA LYS A 180 1.03 -7.39 11.71
C LYS A 180 0.53 -6.20 10.90
N PHE A 181 -0.12 -5.25 11.56
CA PHE A 181 -0.75 -4.10 10.93
C PHE A 181 -0.28 -2.81 11.56
N ILE A 182 0.13 -1.87 10.72
CA ILE A 182 0.47 -0.51 11.09
C ILE A 182 -0.52 0.38 10.35
N HIS A 183 -1.51 0.90 11.06
CA HIS A 183 -2.48 1.82 10.50
C HIS A 183 -2.01 3.26 10.71
N ILE A 184 -1.86 4.00 9.62
CA ILE A 184 -1.56 5.43 9.66
C ILE A 184 -2.75 6.23 9.13
N CYS A 185 -3.27 7.13 9.96
CA CYS A 185 -4.31 8.09 9.58
C CYS A 185 -3.75 9.50 9.41
N ARG A 186 -4.50 10.34 8.69
CA ARG A 186 -4.21 11.77 8.49
C ARG A 186 -5.53 12.53 8.52
N ASN A 187 -5.50 13.83 8.80
CA ASN A 187 -6.68 14.68 8.76
C ASN A 187 -7.53 14.41 7.49
N PRO A 188 -8.81 14.01 7.63
CA PRO A 188 -9.62 13.62 6.49
C PRO A 188 -9.79 14.74 5.44
N TYR A 189 -9.80 16.02 5.83
CA TYR A 189 -9.83 17.13 4.87
C TYR A 189 -8.59 17.15 3.97
N GLU A 190 -7.41 16.98 4.55
CA GLU A 190 -6.17 16.93 3.78
C GLU A 190 -6.10 15.68 2.91
N VAL A 191 -6.63 14.56 3.39
CA VAL A 191 -6.72 13.32 2.60
C VAL A 191 -7.59 13.54 1.38
N TYR A 192 -8.78 14.14 1.51
CA TYR A 192 -9.68 14.43 0.41
C TYR A 192 -8.99 15.27 -0.69
N LEU A 193 -8.42 16.41 -0.31
CA LEU A 193 -7.74 17.33 -1.24
C LEU A 193 -6.51 16.66 -1.90
N SER A 194 -5.75 15.90 -1.13
CA SER A 194 -4.59 15.18 -1.64
C SER A 194 -4.98 14.05 -2.58
N THR A 195 -6.10 13.36 -2.32
CA THR A 195 -6.61 12.31 -3.21
C THR A 195 -7.10 12.90 -4.52
N TRP A 196 -7.73 14.08 -4.51
CA TRP A 196 -8.05 14.79 -5.73
C TRP A 196 -6.82 15.04 -6.62
N ARG A 197 -5.71 15.51 -6.01
CA ARG A 197 -4.45 15.68 -6.74
C ARG A 197 -3.89 14.38 -7.30
N LEU A 198 -3.99 13.29 -6.54
CA LEU A 198 -3.61 11.95 -7.01
C LEU A 198 -4.37 11.56 -8.28
N TYR A 199 -5.71 11.70 -8.28
CA TYR A 199 -6.54 11.33 -9.44
C TYR A 199 -6.27 12.24 -10.65
N LYS A 200 -6.14 13.55 -10.44
CA LYS A 200 -5.78 14.51 -11.49
C LYS A 200 -4.42 14.20 -12.15
N ALA A 201 -3.47 13.64 -11.39
CA ALA A 201 -2.17 13.26 -11.92
C ALA A 201 -2.17 11.89 -12.61
N ILE A 202 -2.90 10.91 -12.07
CA ILE A 202 -2.87 9.52 -12.56
C ILE A 202 -3.76 9.31 -13.78
N LEU A 203 -4.99 9.81 -13.77
CA LEU A 203 -5.97 9.47 -14.81
C LEU A 203 -5.52 9.88 -16.23
N PRO A 204 -4.92 11.07 -16.46
CA PRO A 204 -4.44 11.45 -17.80
C PRO A 204 -3.30 10.56 -18.31
N ILE A 205 -2.54 9.93 -17.42
CA ILE A 205 -1.37 9.11 -17.77
C ILE A 205 -1.79 7.65 -18.04
N PHE A 206 -2.71 7.12 -17.24
CA PHE A 206 -3.01 5.69 -17.24
C PHE A 206 -4.35 5.32 -17.87
N SER A 207 -5.34 6.21 -17.87
CA SER A 207 -6.69 5.83 -18.25
C SER A 207 -6.88 5.77 -19.75
N PHE A 208 -7.50 4.69 -20.23
CA PHE A 208 -7.95 4.56 -21.62
C PHE A 208 -9.36 5.13 -21.84
N GLN A 209 -9.93 5.77 -20.81
CA GLN A 209 -11.32 6.23 -20.81
C GLN A 209 -11.43 7.62 -20.20
N HIS A 210 -12.31 8.44 -20.77
CA HIS A 210 -12.74 9.68 -20.15
C HIS A 210 -13.79 9.40 -19.05
N VAL A 211 -13.68 10.11 -17.94
CA VAL A 211 -14.59 10.08 -16.79
C VAL A 211 -14.80 11.52 -16.31
N GLU A 212 -16.05 11.84 -15.99
CA GLU A 212 -16.43 13.17 -15.51
C GLU A 212 -15.85 13.44 -14.12
N VAL A 213 -15.62 14.72 -13.83
CA VAL A 213 -15.04 15.17 -12.56
C VAL A 213 -15.96 14.78 -11.39
N GLU A 214 -17.26 14.90 -11.57
CA GLU A 214 -18.28 14.60 -10.55
C GLU A 214 -18.28 13.11 -10.18
N ASP A 215 -18.05 12.22 -11.14
CA ASP A 215 -17.95 10.78 -10.90
C ASP A 215 -16.70 10.44 -10.07
N ILE A 216 -15.59 11.12 -10.36
CA ILE A 216 -14.34 10.98 -9.58
C ILE A 216 -14.53 11.52 -8.17
N ASP A 217 -15.17 12.68 -8.00
CA ASP A 217 -15.49 13.26 -6.68
C ASP A 217 -16.24 12.27 -5.80
N ARG A 218 -17.34 11.75 -6.36
CA ARG A 218 -18.20 10.79 -5.70
C ARG A 218 -17.44 9.52 -5.36
N PHE A 219 -16.62 9.02 -6.29
CA PHE A 219 -15.80 7.84 -6.04
C PHE A 219 -14.78 8.05 -4.92
N ILE A 220 -14.11 9.20 -4.86
CA ILE A 220 -13.17 9.53 -3.78
C ILE A 220 -13.90 9.46 -2.42
N LEU A 221 -15.07 10.07 -2.33
CA LEU A 221 -15.90 10.08 -1.12
C LEU A 221 -16.35 8.66 -0.72
N ASP A 222 -16.84 7.88 -1.68
CA ASP A 222 -17.35 6.52 -1.42
C ASP A 222 -16.24 5.49 -1.16
N PHE A 223 -15.07 5.65 -1.77
CA PHE A 223 -13.91 4.80 -1.54
C PHE A 223 -13.43 4.93 -0.10
N TYR A 224 -13.18 6.16 0.37
CA TYR A 224 -12.77 6.42 1.75
C TYR A 224 -13.80 5.85 2.74
N LYS A 225 -15.08 6.13 2.50
CA LYS A 225 -16.19 5.68 3.34
C LYS A 225 -16.21 4.15 3.49
N GLY A 226 -16.13 3.41 2.38
CA GLY A 226 -16.21 1.96 2.46
C GLY A 226 -14.96 1.30 3.04
N ILE A 227 -13.75 1.77 2.72
CA ILE A 227 -12.55 1.17 3.32
C ILE A 227 -12.51 1.37 4.84
N TYR A 228 -12.91 2.55 5.34
CA TYR A 228 -12.88 2.81 6.78
C TYR A 228 -14.03 2.15 7.52
N ARG A 229 -15.20 2.00 6.89
CA ARG A 229 -16.27 1.17 7.45
C ARG A 229 -15.82 -0.28 7.66
N ASN A 230 -15.15 -0.87 6.66
CA ASN A 230 -14.55 -2.20 6.80
C ASN A 230 -13.45 -2.20 7.87
N TYR A 231 -12.53 -1.24 7.84
CA TYR A 231 -11.45 -1.13 8.82
C TYR A 231 -11.96 -1.11 10.26
N PHE A 232 -12.89 -0.22 10.59
CA PHE A 232 -13.42 -0.11 11.94
C PHE A 232 -14.22 -1.34 12.38
N THR A 233 -14.81 -2.07 11.44
CA THR A 233 -15.53 -3.32 11.72
C THR A 233 -14.58 -4.49 11.94
N ASP A 234 -13.54 -4.60 11.12
CA ASP A 234 -12.67 -5.76 11.06
C ASP A 234 -11.41 -5.61 11.92
N LYS A 235 -11.02 -4.40 12.36
CA LYS A 235 -9.81 -4.23 13.18
C LYS A 235 -9.85 -5.01 14.50
N ARG A 236 -11.04 -5.28 15.03
CA ARG A 236 -11.26 -6.14 16.21
C ARG A 236 -10.91 -7.62 15.98
N LEU A 237 -10.76 -8.04 14.73
CA LEU A 237 -10.33 -9.40 14.37
C LEU A 237 -8.81 -9.55 14.44
N ILE A 238 -8.07 -8.43 14.45
CA ILE A 238 -6.61 -8.46 14.54
C ILE A 238 -6.24 -8.91 15.96
N PRO A 239 -5.36 -9.93 16.10
CA PRO A 239 -4.92 -10.37 17.42
C PRO A 239 -4.30 -9.24 18.25
N GLU A 240 -4.44 -9.32 19.57
CA GLU A 240 -3.79 -8.40 20.48
C GLU A 240 -2.27 -8.37 20.24
N GLY A 241 -1.67 -7.17 20.25
CA GLY A 241 -0.26 -6.97 19.92
C GLY A 241 0.10 -7.00 18.42
N ASN A 242 -0.86 -7.23 17.51
CA ASN A 242 -0.64 -7.22 16.06
C ASN A 242 -1.16 -5.97 15.33
N LEU A 243 -1.68 -4.97 16.05
CA LEU A 243 -2.10 -3.69 15.49
C LEU A 243 -1.45 -2.52 16.26
N ILE A 244 -0.95 -1.53 15.52
CA ILE A 244 -0.67 -0.19 16.03
C ILE A 244 -1.34 0.85 15.13
N GLU A 245 -1.99 1.84 15.74
CA GLU A 245 -2.62 2.98 15.06
C GLU A 245 -1.81 4.24 15.36
N ILE A 246 -1.38 4.96 14.32
CA ILE A 246 -0.56 6.18 14.44
C ILE A 246 -1.17 7.32 13.62
N ARG A 247 -0.87 8.56 14.02
CA ARG A 247 -1.25 9.76 13.28
C ARG A 247 -0.10 10.27 12.43
N TYR A 248 -0.39 10.66 11.20
CA TYR A 248 0.59 11.24 10.28
C TYR A 248 1.28 12.46 10.89
N GLU A 249 0.52 13.34 11.54
CA GLU A 249 1.02 14.60 12.09
C GLU A 249 2.03 14.38 13.23
N GLU A 250 1.86 13.30 14.00
CA GLU A 250 2.79 12.88 15.05
C GLU A 250 4.02 12.17 14.46
N PHE A 251 3.77 11.26 13.52
CA PHE A 251 4.82 10.50 12.83
C PHE A 251 5.84 11.41 12.16
N VAL A 252 5.41 12.42 11.41
CA VAL A 252 6.35 13.32 10.71
C VAL A 252 7.16 14.21 11.65
N ARG A 253 6.67 14.47 12.87
CA ARG A 253 7.40 15.24 13.88
C ARG A 253 8.48 14.42 14.57
N LYS A 254 8.23 13.12 14.77
CA LYS A 254 9.09 12.21 15.54
C LYS A 254 9.20 10.85 14.84
N PRO A 255 9.80 10.79 13.63
CA PRO A 255 9.75 9.59 12.80
C PRO A 255 10.52 8.42 13.41
N ILE A 256 11.66 8.69 14.06
CA ILE A 256 12.50 7.64 14.67
C ILE A 256 11.83 7.05 15.91
N GLU A 257 11.26 7.91 16.76
CA GLU A 257 10.53 7.50 17.96
C GLU A 257 9.27 6.70 17.60
N THR A 258 8.56 7.13 16.57
CA THR A 258 7.36 6.41 16.08
C THR A 258 7.72 5.03 15.56
N VAL A 259 8.78 4.91 14.75
CA VAL A 259 9.23 3.59 14.25
C VAL A 259 9.75 2.71 15.39
N LYS A 260 10.39 3.28 16.40
CA LYS A 260 10.78 2.53 17.60
C LYS A 260 9.57 1.91 18.30
N ASP A 261 8.52 2.70 18.56
CA ASP A 261 7.28 2.22 19.19
C ASP A 261 6.59 1.14 18.34
N ILE A 262 6.57 1.30 17.02
CA ILE A 262 6.08 0.27 16.09
C ILE A 262 6.85 -1.04 16.25
N TYR A 263 8.18 -1.00 16.32
CA TYR A 263 9.03 -2.20 16.46
C TYR A 263 8.79 -2.90 17.80
N GLU A 264 8.69 -2.12 18.88
CA GLU A 264 8.48 -2.61 20.24
C GLU A 264 7.11 -3.26 20.39
N ARG A 265 6.02 -2.57 20.00
CA ARG A 265 4.65 -3.11 20.15
C ARG A 265 4.37 -4.31 19.27
N LEU A 266 4.84 -4.26 18.01
CA LEU A 266 4.57 -5.33 17.06
C LEU A 266 5.61 -6.45 17.11
N GLY A 267 6.68 -6.35 17.90
CA GLY A 267 7.73 -7.37 17.94
C GLY A 267 8.36 -7.63 16.57
N ILE A 268 8.61 -6.58 15.78
CA ILE A 268 9.11 -6.70 14.41
C ILE A 268 10.56 -7.22 14.38
N GLY A 269 11.38 -6.87 15.36
CA GLY A 269 12.78 -7.28 15.43
C GLY A 269 13.59 -6.34 16.30
N ASP A 270 14.91 -6.42 16.17
CA ASP A 270 15.86 -5.59 16.91
C ASP A 270 15.98 -4.20 16.28
N PHE A 271 15.27 -3.23 16.85
CA PHE A 271 15.28 -1.84 16.39
C PHE A 271 16.69 -1.24 16.35
N LYS A 272 17.58 -1.59 17.31
CA LYS A 272 18.92 -1.01 17.38
C LYS A 272 19.77 -1.31 16.15
N LYS A 273 19.54 -2.46 15.50
CA LYS A 273 20.23 -2.84 14.25
C LYS A 273 19.76 -2.03 13.04
N ALA A 274 18.50 -1.62 13.03
CA ALA A 274 17.88 -0.88 11.93
C ALA A 274 17.95 0.65 12.12
N GLU A 275 18.03 1.12 13.36
CA GLU A 275 18.04 2.55 13.71
C GLU A 275 19.05 3.40 12.92
N PRO A 276 20.31 2.96 12.67
CA PRO A 276 21.25 3.75 11.88
C PRO A 276 20.79 4.02 10.45
N SER A 277 20.13 3.05 9.79
CA SER A 277 19.62 3.25 8.43
C SER A 277 18.39 4.15 8.41
N PHE A 278 17.55 4.07 9.44
CA PHE A 278 16.41 4.99 9.62
C PHE A 278 16.86 6.43 9.82
N ARG A 279 17.81 6.66 10.74
CA ARG A 279 18.37 8.00 10.99
C ARG A 279 19.02 8.60 9.75
N LYS A 280 19.78 7.78 9.00
CA LYS A 280 20.38 8.21 7.72
C LYS A 280 19.30 8.64 6.72
N TYR A 281 18.23 7.86 6.59
CA TYR A 281 17.13 8.16 5.67
C TYR A 281 16.37 9.43 6.08
N VAL A 282 16.01 9.57 7.37
CA VAL A 282 15.34 10.78 7.88
C VAL A 282 16.20 12.02 7.63
N LYS A 283 17.50 11.97 7.97
CA LYS A 283 18.43 13.09 7.73
C LYS A 283 18.50 13.51 6.26
N ALA A 284 18.52 12.55 5.34
CA ALA A 284 18.53 12.83 3.91
C ALA A 284 17.22 13.49 3.41
N HIS A 285 16.13 13.40 4.17
CA HIS A 285 14.80 13.89 3.78
C HIS A 285 14.26 15.01 4.71
N GLU A 286 15.09 15.59 5.58
CA GLU A 286 14.70 16.69 6.50
C GLU A 286 14.15 17.92 5.75
N GLY A 287 14.58 18.14 4.51
CA GLY A 287 14.09 19.24 3.67
C GLY A 287 12.73 19.04 3.03
N TYR A 288 12.15 17.82 3.08
CA TYR A 288 10.87 17.54 2.44
C TYR A 288 9.72 18.20 3.19
N LYS A 289 9.00 19.10 2.51
CA LYS A 289 7.78 19.71 3.03
C LYS A 289 6.57 19.13 2.31
N PRO A 290 5.63 18.47 3.01
CA PRO A 290 4.39 18.06 2.39
C PRO A 290 3.62 19.30 1.94
N HIS A 291 2.79 19.11 0.92
CA HIS A 291 1.92 20.19 0.44
C HIS A 291 0.97 20.67 1.55
N ASN A 292 0.83 22.00 1.65
CA ASN A 292 -0.06 22.64 2.60
C ASN A 292 -1.42 22.93 1.95
N TYR A 293 -2.46 22.24 2.41
CA TYR A 293 -3.81 22.35 1.87
C TYR A 293 -4.68 23.42 2.54
N LYS A 294 -4.16 24.15 3.54
CA LYS A 294 -4.95 25.12 4.31
C LYS A 294 -5.59 26.21 3.44
N GLY A 295 -4.93 26.64 2.36
CA GLY A 295 -5.45 27.64 1.44
C GLY A 295 -6.49 27.12 0.43
N GLU A 296 -6.64 25.80 0.31
CA GLU A 296 -7.59 25.15 -0.60
C GLU A 296 -8.89 24.71 0.10
N LEU A 297 -8.94 24.81 1.44
CA LEU A 297 -10.05 24.33 2.26
C LEU A 297 -11.09 25.44 2.48
N ASN A 298 -12.14 25.45 1.65
CA ASN A 298 -13.31 26.32 1.83
C ASN A 298 -14.44 25.63 2.62
N GLU A 299 -15.46 26.39 3.03
CA GLU A 299 -16.58 25.85 3.82
C GLU A 299 -17.38 24.78 3.07
N GLU A 300 -17.57 24.92 1.76
CA GLU A 300 -18.27 23.93 0.94
C GLU A 300 -17.57 22.55 0.99
N ILE A 301 -16.24 22.53 0.87
CA ILE A 301 -15.44 21.31 0.97
C ILE A 301 -15.51 20.75 2.39
N LYS A 302 -15.43 21.61 3.42
CA LYS A 302 -15.52 21.17 4.81
C LYS A 302 -16.86 20.51 5.10
N GLU A 303 -17.96 21.12 4.68
CA GLU A 303 -19.31 20.60 4.84
C GLU A 303 -19.48 19.29 4.08
N LYS A 304 -19.07 19.25 2.81
CA LYS A 304 -19.15 18.04 1.98
C LYS A 304 -18.37 16.88 2.58
N VAL A 305 -17.11 17.09 2.93
CA VAL A 305 -16.25 16.03 3.49
C VAL A 305 -16.74 15.59 4.87
N TYR A 306 -17.15 16.52 5.73
CA TYR A 306 -17.67 16.15 7.06
C TYR A 306 -19.01 15.40 6.96
N ARG A 307 -19.90 15.80 6.05
CA ARG A 307 -21.16 15.08 5.80
C ARG A 307 -20.91 13.63 5.42
N GLU A 308 -19.94 13.37 4.54
CA GLU A 308 -19.67 12.01 4.06
C GLU A 308 -18.78 11.19 5.01
N TRP A 309 -17.83 11.85 5.70
CA TRP A 309 -16.75 11.20 6.45
C TRP A 309 -16.75 11.51 7.95
N GLY A 310 -17.78 12.18 8.50
CA GLY A 310 -17.85 12.58 9.92
C GLY A 310 -17.60 11.43 10.89
N PHE A 311 -18.07 10.23 10.57
CA PHE A 311 -17.80 9.01 11.34
C PHE A 311 -16.30 8.71 11.53
N ALA A 312 -15.47 9.07 10.55
CA ALA A 312 -14.03 8.85 10.60
C ALA A 312 -13.33 9.96 11.39
N PHE A 313 -13.83 11.20 11.37
CA PHE A 313 -13.31 12.27 12.25
C PHE A 313 -13.37 11.84 13.71
N GLU A 314 -14.55 11.38 14.16
CA GLU A 314 -14.77 10.89 15.52
C GLU A 314 -13.86 9.70 15.84
N LYS A 315 -13.86 8.67 14.99
CA LYS A 315 -13.10 7.44 15.24
C LYS A 315 -11.58 7.58 15.12
N LEU A 316 -11.09 8.57 14.38
CA LEU A 316 -9.66 8.83 14.18
C LEU A 316 -9.14 9.99 15.05
N GLY A 317 -10.00 10.63 15.85
CA GLY A 317 -9.60 11.72 16.76
C GLY A 317 -9.23 13.03 16.05
N TYR A 318 -9.96 13.38 14.99
CA TYR A 318 -9.85 14.68 14.32
C TYR A 318 -11.07 15.56 14.63
N SER A 319 -10.82 16.86 14.84
CA SER A 319 -11.89 17.85 14.97
C SER A 319 -12.53 18.13 13.62
N LYS A 320 -13.81 18.54 13.67
CA LYS A 320 -14.52 19.15 12.53
C LYS A 320 -13.81 20.42 12.07
#